data_AF-A0A3G2CIT4-F1
#
_entry.id   AF-A0A3G2CIT4-F1
#
_cell.length_a   1.000
_cell.length_b   1.000
_cell.length_c   1.000
_cell.angle_alpha   90.00
_cell.angle_beta   90.00
_cell.angle_gamma   90.00
#
_symmetry.space_group_name_H-M   'P 1'
#
loop_
_entity.id
_entity.type
_entity.pdbx_description
1 polymer ?
#
loop_
_entity_poly.entity_id
_entity_poly.type
_entity_poly.pdbx_seq_one_letter_code
_entity_poly.pdbx_strand_id
1 'polypeptide(L)' 'TAPVYTMTPGDVDLTLNWGRISNVLPEYRGEDGVRVGRISFNNISAILGTVAVILNCHHQGARSVRAVNEESQPECQITG' A
#
# COMPACT_ATOMS: atom_id res chain seq x y z
N THR A 1 -32.48 -15.54 -1.32
CA THR A 1 -31.05 -15.95 -1.25
C THR A 1 -30.23 -14.70 -1.05
N ALA A 2 -29.39 -14.65 -0.01
CA ALA A 2 -28.49 -13.52 0.18
C ALA A 2 -27.37 -13.57 -0.88
N PRO A 3 -26.89 -12.42 -1.38
CA PRO A 3 -25.76 -12.39 -2.31
C PRO A 3 -24.52 -12.97 -1.62
N VAL A 4 -23.82 -13.88 -2.29
CA VAL A 4 -22.54 -14.43 -1.83
C VAL A 4 -21.43 -13.61 -2.48
N TYR A 5 -20.57 -13.00 -1.66
CA TYR A 5 -19.37 -12.35 -2.15
C TYR A 5 -18.38 -13.39 -2.67
N THR A 6 -17.86 -13.16 -3.87
CA THR A 6 -16.77 -13.95 -4.44
C THR A 6 -15.57 -13.03 -4.61
N MET A 7 -14.47 -13.34 -3.92
CA MET A 7 -13.24 -12.57 -4.01
C MET A 7 -12.71 -12.61 -5.44
N THR A 8 -12.62 -11.43 -6.05
CA THR A 8 -12.19 -11.32 -7.44
C THR A 8 -10.66 -11.40 -7.55
N PRO A 9 -10.11 -11.69 -8.73
CA PRO A 9 -8.67 -11.57 -8.94
C PRO A 9 -8.12 -10.18 -8.64
N GLY A 10 -8.92 -9.12 -8.82
CA GLY A 10 -8.52 -7.76 -8.47
C GLY A 10 -8.38 -7.56 -6.95
N ASP A 11 -9.28 -8.18 -6.17
CA ASP A 11 -9.19 -8.17 -4.71
C ASP A 11 -7.93 -8.92 -4.23
N VAL A 12 -7.61 -10.05 -4.87
CA VAL A 12 -6.35 -10.79 -4.62
C VAL A 12 -5.15 -9.89 -4.94
N ASP A 13 -5.12 -9.26 -6.12
CA ASP A 13 -4.01 -8.38 -6.54
C ASP A 13 -3.79 -7.23 -5.55
N LEU A 14 -4.85 -6.65 -4.98
CA LEU A 14 -4.75 -5.62 -3.93
C LEU A 14 -4.01 -6.13 -2.69
N THR A 15 -4.37 -7.32 -2.20
CA THR A 15 -3.72 -7.91 -1.01
C THR A 15 -2.24 -8.23 -1.26
N LEU A 16 -1.89 -8.71 -2.46
CA LEU A 16 -0.51 -9.06 -2.82
C LEU A 16 0.39 -7.84 -3.05
N ASN A 17 -0.18 -6.67 -3.31
CA ASN A 17 0.58 -5.43 -3.51
C ASN A 17 0.55 -4.50 -2.29
N TRP A 18 0.03 -4.96 -1.14
CA TRP A 18 -0.19 -4.11 0.04
C TRP A 18 1.06 -3.37 0.53
N GLY A 19 2.20 -4.06 0.60
CA GLY A 19 3.48 -3.44 0.98
C GLY A 19 3.93 -2.36 0.00
N ARG A 20 3.79 -2.61 -1.31
CA ARG A 20 4.12 -1.62 -2.36
C ARG A 20 3.18 -0.42 -2.31
N ILE A 21 1.89 -0.64 -2.12
CA ILE A 21 0.89 0.42 -1.95
C ILE A 21 1.24 1.27 -0.73
N SER A 22 1.59 0.62 0.38
CA SER A 22 1.99 1.29 1.63
C SER A 22 3.25 2.14 1.48
N ASN A 23 4.17 1.74 0.61
CA ASN A 23 5.39 2.50 0.33
C ASN A 23 5.17 3.66 -0.67
N VAL A 24 4.18 3.57 -1.56
CA VAL A 24 3.93 4.59 -2.61
C VAL A 24 2.94 5.67 -2.17
N LEU A 25 1.84 5.30 -1.50
CA LEU A 25 0.79 6.26 -1.13
C LEU A 25 1.24 7.42 -0.23
N PRO A 26 2.21 7.27 0.69
CA PRO A 26 2.73 8.40 1.46
C PRO A 26 3.38 9.49 0.61
N GLU A 27 3.81 9.17 -0.61
CA GLU A 27 4.44 10.12 -1.54
C GLU A 27 3.44 10.84 -2.45
N TYR A 28 2.14 10.51 -2.39
CA TYR A 28 1.12 11.22 -3.15
C TYR A 28 1.08 12.71 -2.73
N ARG A 29 1.13 13.63 -3.71
CA ARG A 29 1.09 15.09 -3.53
C ARG A 29 -0.03 15.76 -4.33
N GLY A 30 -0.96 14.99 -4.87
CA GLY A 30 -2.10 15.48 -5.66
C GLY A 30 -1.96 15.24 -7.16
N GLU A 31 -1.21 14.22 -7.55
CA GLU A 31 -1.12 13.73 -8.91
C GLU A 31 -2.49 13.27 -9.44
N ASP A 32 -2.68 13.24 -10.76
CA ASP A 32 -3.93 12.80 -11.39
C ASP A 32 -4.30 11.33 -11.06
N GLY A 33 -3.30 10.51 -10.71
CA GLY A 33 -3.51 9.13 -10.30
C GLY A 33 -2.23 8.45 -9.81
N VAL A 34 -2.38 7.25 -9.25
CA VAL A 34 -1.30 6.44 -8.70
C VAL A 34 -1.27 5.07 -9.35
N ARG A 35 -0.09 4.63 -9.78
CA ARG A 35 0.11 3.31 -10.42
C ARG A 35 1.12 2.47 -9.65
N VAL A 36 0.69 1.31 -9.18
CA VAL A 36 1.52 0.34 -8.43
C VAL A 36 1.47 -1.02 -9.12
N GLY A 37 2.47 -1.31 -9.94
CA GLY A 37 2.51 -2.54 -10.74
C GLY A 37 1.34 -2.60 -11.73
N ARG A 38 0.39 -3.50 -11.50
CA ARG A 38 -0.83 -3.67 -12.31
C ARG A 38 -2.01 -2.84 -11.81
N ILE A 39 -1.94 -2.31 -10.59
CA ILE A 39 -3.02 -1.56 -9.95
C ILE A 39 -2.91 -0.08 -10.36
N SER A 40 -4.04 0.53 -10.69
CA SER A 40 -4.15 1.94 -11.06
C SER A 40 -5.31 2.58 -10.30
N PHE A 41 -5.01 3.66 -9.59
CA PHE A 41 -6.00 4.54 -8.98
C PHE A 41 -6.05 5.83 -9.80
N ASN A 42 -7.16 6.06 -10.50
CA ASN A 42 -7.27 7.16 -11.48
C ASN A 42 -7.65 8.52 -10.87
N ASN A 43 -7.79 8.58 -9.54
CA ASN A 43 -8.06 9.79 -8.75
C ASN A 43 -8.05 9.44 -7.25
N ILE A 44 -8.10 10.47 -6.40
CA ILE A 44 -8.14 10.31 -4.93
C ILE A 44 -9.35 9.52 -4.43
N SER A 45 -10.52 9.65 -5.07
CA SER A 45 -11.72 8.90 -4.68
C SER A 45 -11.55 7.40 -4.91
N ALA A 46 -10.84 6.99 -5.96
CA ALA A 46 -10.50 5.60 -6.22
C ALA A 46 -9.53 5.03 -5.17
N ILE A 47 -8.56 5.84 -4.72
CA ILE A 47 -7.65 5.46 -3.62
C ILE A 47 -8.46 5.21 -2.34
N LEU A 48 -9.23 6.21 -1.91
CA LEU A 48 -10.00 6.15 -0.64
C LEU A 48 -11.13 5.12 -0.67
N GLY A 49 -11.69 4.83 -1.85
CA GLY A 49 -12.71 3.79 -2.02
C GLY A 49 -12.16 2.36 -1.97
N THR A 50 -10.83 2.20 -2.06
CA THR A 50 -10.18 0.89 -2.14
C THR A 50 -9.25 0.61 -0.97
N VAL A 51 -8.48 1.62 -0.52
CA VAL A 51 -7.44 1.49 0.51
C VAL A 51 -7.82 2.34 1.71
N ALA A 52 -8.02 1.69 2.86
CA ALA A 52 -8.39 2.36 4.10
C ALA A 52 -7.21 2.54 5.08
N VAL A 53 -6.28 1.60 5.10
CA VAL A 53 -5.13 1.55 6.02
C VAL A 53 -3.89 1.21 5.20
N ILE A 54 -2.71 1.65 5.63
CA ILE A 54 -1.43 1.25 5.05
C ILE A 54 -0.42 0.98 6.17
N LEU A 55 0.66 0.27 5.84
CA LEU A 55 1.81 0.11 6.73
C LEU A 55 2.56 1.44 6.91
N ASN A 56 3.33 1.54 7.99
CA ASN A 56 4.23 2.67 8.23
C ASN A 56 5.64 2.34 7.73
N CYS A 57 5.91 2.63 6.46
CA CYS A 57 7.19 2.33 5.82
C CYS A 57 8.28 3.41 6.03
N HIS A 58 8.01 4.51 6.75
CA HIS A 58 8.96 5.62 6.88
C HIS A 58 10.22 5.28 7.69
N HIS A 59 10.15 4.28 8.59
CA HIS A 59 11.29 3.87 9.41
C HIS A 59 12.43 3.21 8.62
N GLN A 60 12.23 2.83 7.36
CA GLN A 60 13.25 2.15 6.56
C GLN A 60 14.24 3.09 5.87
N GLY A 61 13.96 4.41 5.81
CA GLY A 61 14.86 5.42 5.25
C GLY A 61 15.66 6.24 6.29
N ALA A 62 15.25 6.24 7.55
CA ALA A 62 15.88 7.01 8.61
C ALA A 62 16.57 6.06 9.60
N ARG A 63 17.91 5.96 9.55
CA ARG A 63 18.71 5.42 10.66
C ARG A 63 18.54 6.34 11.87
N SER A 64 17.47 6.17 12.63
CA SER A 64 17.31 6.74 13.95
C SER A 64 18.26 6.01 14.90
N VAL A 65 19.14 6.75 15.58
CA VAL A 65 20.14 6.22 16.54
C VAL A 65 19.48 5.69 17.83
N ARG A 66 18.15 5.55 17.85
CA ARG A 66 17.35 5.06 18.97
C ARG A 66 16.17 4.22 18.45
N ALA A 67 16.43 3.00 17.99
CA ALA A 67 15.39 2.01 17.76
C ALA A 67 15.85 0.68 18.37
N VAL A 68 15.58 0.52 19.67
CA VAL A 68 15.68 -0.76 20.36
C VAL A 68 14.29 -1.40 20.23
N ASN A 69 14.20 -2.51 19.49
CA ASN A 69 12.99 -3.32 19.22
C ASN A 69 11.96 -2.76 18.22
N GLU A 70 12.34 -2.47 16.98
CA GLU A 70 11.35 -2.43 15.89
C GLU A 70 11.68 -3.51 14.85
N GLU A 71 10.79 -4.47 14.74
CA GLU A 71 10.79 -5.50 13.72
C GLU A 71 10.73 -4.80 12.35
N SER A 72 11.80 -4.92 11.56
CA SER A 72 11.82 -4.42 10.19
C SER A 72 10.59 -4.98 9.46
N GLN A 73 9.77 -4.13 8.83
CA GLN A 73 8.62 -4.59 8.01
C GLN A 73 9.13 -5.02 6.61
N PRO A 74 9.45 -6.30 6.37
CA PRO A 74 10.06 -6.73 5.11
C PRO A 74 9.18 -6.45 3.90
N GLU A 75 7.87 -6.29 4.09
CA GLU A 75 6.90 -6.05 3.01
C GLU A 75 7.01 -4.64 2.42
N CYS A 76 7.59 -3.68 3.14
CA CYS A 76 7.73 -2.29 2.70
C CYS A 76 8.76 -2.11 1.57
N GLN A 77 9.73 -3.02 1.44
CA GLN A 77 10.84 -2.92 0.49
C GLN A 77 11.01 -4.24 -0.28
N ILE A 78 10.82 -4.21 -1.60
CA ILE A 78 11.12 -5.35 -2.47
C ILE A 78 12.61 -5.38 -2.81
N THR A 79 13.15 -4.23 -3.22
CA THR A 79 14.58 -3.95 -3.40
C THR A 79 14.79 -2.43 -3.52
N GLY A 80 15.85 -1.93 -2.89
CA GLY A 80 16.33 -0.55 -2.91
C GLY A 80 17.81 -0.52 -2.57
#